data_AF-A0A7W3ZW82-F1
#
_entry.id   AF-A0A7W3ZW82-F1
#
_cell.length_a   1.000
_cell.length_b   1.000
_cell.length_c   1.000
_cell.angle_alpha   90.00
_cell.angle_beta   90.00
_cell.angle_gamma   90.00
#
_symmetry.space_group_name_H-M   'P 1'
#
loop_
_entity.id
_entity.type
_entity.pdbx_description
1 polymer ?
#
loop_
_entity_poly.entity_id
_entity_poly.type
_entity_poly.pdbx_seq_one_letter_code
_entity_poly.pdbx_strand_id
1 'polypeptide(L)'
;MNKTYRGVDGEVGFVSAWASENPDVGVGEQEIIKITPNERVDFELRFLSPFEAVEPAYMTTKPLCPTLVRKQSGALAVTWITR
;
A
#
# COMPACT_ATOMS: atom_id res chain seq x y z
N MET A 1 8.01 -15.95 5.71
CA MET A 1 7.45 -14.59 5.71
C MET A 1 6.41 -14.50 6.80
N ASN A 2 6.62 -13.61 7.77
CA ASN A 2 5.70 -13.35 8.87
C ASN A 2 4.93 -12.06 8.56
N LYS A 3 3.60 -12.09 8.65
CA LYS A 3 2.74 -10.93 8.42
C LYS A 3 1.96 -10.66 9.69
N THR A 4 2.01 -9.43 10.17
CA THR A 4 1.25 -8.99 11.34
C THR A 4 0.34 -7.85 10.93
N TYR A 5 -0.86 -7.85 11.47
CA TYR A 5 -1.85 -6.81 11.23
C TYR A 5 -2.22 -6.19 12.57
N ARG A 6 -2.32 -4.87 12.61
CA ARG A 6 -2.72 -4.11 13.79
C ARG A 6 -3.83 -3.15 13.39
N GLY A 7 -4.87 -3.06 14.21
CA GLY A 7 -6.04 -2.21 13.96
C GLY A 7 -7.19 -2.95 13.29
N VAL A 8 -8.16 -2.16 12.83
CA VAL A 8 -9.39 -2.63 12.16
C VAL A 8 -9.20 -2.51 10.65
N ASP A 9 -9.36 -3.60 9.92
CA ASP A 9 -9.23 -3.61 8.46
C ASP A 9 -10.21 -2.63 7.83
N GLY A 10 -9.72 -1.79 6.92
CA GLY A 10 -10.51 -0.74 6.27
C GLY A 10 -10.76 0.51 7.11
N GLU A 11 -10.06 0.70 8.24
CA GLU A 11 -10.06 1.96 8.99
C GLU A 11 -8.70 2.66 8.97
N VAL A 12 -8.71 3.98 9.24
CA VAL A 12 -7.48 4.78 9.38
C VAL A 12 -6.73 4.29 10.61
N GLY A 13 -5.43 4.05 10.47
CA GLY A 13 -4.57 3.46 11.49
C GLY A 13 -4.43 1.93 11.38
N PHE A 14 -5.01 1.30 10.36
CA PHE A 14 -4.70 -0.09 10.05
C PHE A 14 -3.25 -0.22 9.57
N VAL A 15 -2.47 -1.07 10.24
CA VAL A 15 -1.06 -1.34 9.91
C VAL A 15 -0.91 -2.79 9.52
N SER A 16 -0.38 -3.02 8.32
CA SER A 16 0.07 -4.31 7.84
C SER A 16 1.60 -4.34 7.79
N ALA A 17 2.22 -5.06 8.72
CA ALA A 17 3.67 -5.23 8.74
C ALA A 17 4.06 -6.62 8.23
N TRP A 18 5.14 -6.69 7.47
CA TRP A 18 5.75 -7.94 7.02
C TRP A 18 7.21 -8.01 7.44
N ALA A 19 7.62 -9.19 7.87
CA ALA A 19 9.01 -9.52 8.16
C ALA A 19 9.40 -10.77 7.36
N SER A 20 10.42 -10.64 6.54
CA SER A 20 11.01 -11.74 5.79
C SER A 20 12.53 -11.72 5.98
N GLU A 21 13.11 -12.90 6.18
CA GLU A 21 14.56 -13.09 6.17
C GLU A 21 15.12 -13.10 4.73
N ASN A 22 14.25 -13.19 3.73
CA ASN A 22 14.66 -13.10 2.32
C ASN A 22 14.99 -11.64 1.97
N PRO A 23 16.24 -11.33 1.55
CA PRO A 23 16.66 -9.98 1.20
C PRO A 23 15.86 -9.35 0.06
N ASP A 24 15.26 -10.14 -0.83
CA ASP A 24 14.44 -9.63 -1.94
C ASP A 24 13.08 -9.07 -1.47
N VAL A 25 12.63 -9.46 -0.27
CA VAL A 25 11.33 -9.07 0.30
C VAL A 25 11.50 -8.05 1.42
N GLY A 26 12.54 -8.23 2.24
CA GLY A 26 12.87 -7.36 3.36
C GLY A 26 11.81 -7.35 4.47
N VAL A 27 11.90 -6.29 5.27
CA VAL A 27 11.01 -5.97 6.38
C VAL A 27 10.42 -4.59 6.12
N GLY A 28 9.11 -4.48 6.24
CA GLY A 28 8.42 -3.21 6.10
C GLY A 28 7.01 -3.25 6.66
N GLU A 29 6.36 -2.11 6.65
CA GLU A 29 5.00 -1.92 7.09
C GLU A 29 4.25 -0.97 6.15
N GLN A 30 2.95 -1.18 6.05
CA GLN A 30 2.03 -0.35 5.30
C GLN A 30 0.92 0.09 6.25
N GLU A 31 0.79 1.40 6.44
CA GLU A 31 -0.20 2.02 7.31
C GLU A 31 -1.23 2.79 6.47
N ILE A 32 -2.52 2.66 6.81
CA ILE A 32 -3.58 3.48 6.22
C ILE A 32 -3.66 4.81 6.95
N ILE A 33 -3.20 5.90 6.33
CA ILE A 33 -3.21 7.24 6.94
C ILE A 33 -4.49 8.01 6.66
N LYS A 34 -5.21 7.70 5.56
CA LYS A 34 -6.46 8.37 5.21
C LYS A 34 -7.31 7.52 4.29
N ILE A 35 -8.62 7.53 4.53
CA ILE A 35 -9.61 6.93 3.62
C ILE A 35 -10.62 8.00 3.24
N THR A 36 -10.76 8.22 1.94
CA THR A 36 -11.84 8.99 1.33
C THR A 36 -12.79 8.00 0.64
N PRO A 37 -13.96 7.71 1.24
CA PRO A 37 -14.89 6.73 0.71
C PRO A 37 -15.25 6.99 -0.75
N ASN A 38 -15.23 5.94 -1.58
CA ASN A 38 -15.55 5.98 -3.02
C ASN A 38 -14.63 6.88 -3.87
N GLU A 39 -13.47 7.30 -3.36
CA GLU A 39 -12.57 8.18 -4.08
C GLU A 39 -11.11 7.72 -4.00
N ARG A 40 -10.57 7.61 -2.78
CA ARG A 40 -9.13 7.45 -2.55
C ARG A 40 -8.82 6.83 -1.19
N VAL A 41 -7.76 6.04 -1.13
CA VAL A 41 -7.14 5.59 0.12
C VAL A 41 -5.66 5.98 0.06
N ASP A 42 -5.18 6.67 1.08
CA ASP A 42 -3.77 7.02 1.25
C ASP A 42 -3.11 6.04 2.23
N PHE A 43 -1.92 5.60 1.84
CA PHE A 43 -1.08 4.67 2.58
C PHE A 43 0.30 5.28 2.81
N GLU A 44 0.93 4.92 3.91
CA GLU A 44 2.33 5.21 4.17
C GLU A 44 3.06 3.87 4.24
N LEU A 45 4.01 3.64 3.33
CA LEU A 45 4.86 2.46 3.35
C LEU A 45 6.17 2.82 4.04
N ARG A 46 6.52 2.08 5.08
CA ARG A 46 7.81 2.19 5.77
C ARG A 46 8.60 0.92 5.56
N PHE A 47 9.67 0.99 4.79
CA PHE A 47 10.67 -0.06 4.67
C PHE A 47 11.65 0.09 5.83
N LEU A 48 11.95 -1.01 6.51
CA LEU A 48 12.82 -1.06 7.69
C LEU A 48 14.15 -1.76 7.39
N SER A 49 14.14 -2.81 6.58
CA SER A 49 15.35 -3.59 6.25
C SER A 49 15.20 -4.28 4.90
N PRO A 50 16.26 -4.38 4.07
CA PRO A 50 17.64 -3.92 4.31
C PRO A 50 17.87 -2.41 4.10
N PHE A 51 16.86 -1.67 3.66
CA PHE A 51 16.92 -0.24 3.42
C PHE A 51 15.77 0.45 4.15
N GLU A 52 16.09 1.49 4.92
CA GLU A 52 15.10 2.31 5.61
C GLU A 52 14.58 3.39 4.67
N ALA A 53 13.29 3.32 4.33
CA ALA A 53 12.63 4.30 3.47
C ALA A 53 11.18 4.50 3.90
N VAL A 54 10.68 5.73 3.76
CA VAL A 54 9.27 6.04 3.95
C VAL A 54 8.72 6.59 2.66
N GLU A 55 7.75 5.89 2.08
CA GLU A 55 7.17 6.20 0.78
C GLU A 55 5.65 6.39 0.90
N PRO A 56 5.13 7.59 0.56
CA PRO A 56 3.69 7.80 0.50
C PRO A 56 3.12 7.11 -0.75
N ALA A 57 2.09 6.29 -0.56
CA ALA A 57 1.35 5.65 -1.63
C ALA A 57 -0.13 5.99 -1.55
N TYR A 58 -0.83 5.91 -2.67
CA TYR A 58 -2.27 6.11 -2.69
C TYR A 58 -2.93 5.21 -3.72
N MET A 59 -4.17 4.83 -3.44
CA MET A 59 -5.02 4.05 -4.32
C MET A 59 -6.32 4.83 -4.56
N THR A 60 -6.59 5.20 -5.81
CA THR A 60 -7.88 5.77 -6.20
C THR A 60 -8.71 4.75 -6.94
N THR A 61 -10.00 4.65 -6.65
CA THR A 61 -10.94 3.82 -7.40
C THR A 61 -11.81 4.73 -8.26
N LYS A 62 -12.02 4.35 -9.52
CA LYS A 62 -12.94 5.05 -10.43
C LYS A 62 -14.10 4.11 -10.78
N PRO A 63 -15.36 4.57 -10.72
CA PRO A 63 -16.48 3.76 -11.17
C PRO A 63 -16.37 3.57 -12.69
N LEU A 64 -16.32 2.32 -13.14
CA LEU A 64 -16.08 1.96 -14.54
C LEU A 64 -17.36 1.75 -15.36
N CYS A 65 -18.49 2.40 -15.02
CA CYS A 65 -19.86 2.13 -15.53
C CYS A 65 -20.59 1.04 -14.71
N PRO A 66 -21.94 0.98 -14.66
CA PRO A 66 -22.67 0.14 -13.70
C PRO A 66 -22.57 -1.38 -13.91
N THR A 67 -22.06 -1.85 -15.06
CA THR A 67 -22.35 -3.23 -15.49
C THR A 67 -21.15 -4.20 -15.46
N LEU A 68 -19.89 -3.75 -15.38
CA LEU A 68 -18.76 -4.67 -15.23
C LEU A 68 -17.64 -4.02 -14.43
N VAL A 69 -17.42 -4.50 -13.19
CA VAL A 69 -16.27 -4.12 -12.37
C VAL A 69 -15.03 -4.82 -12.93
N ARG A 70 -14.38 -4.21 -13.93
CA ARG A 70 -13.01 -4.56 -14.29
C ARG A 70 -12.10 -3.96 -13.22
N LYS A 71 -11.54 -4.77 -12.31
CA LYS A 71 -10.42 -4.30 -11.48
C LYS A 71 -9.30 -3.86 -12.42
N GLN A 72 -9.14 -2.57 -12.61
CA GLN A 72 -7.95 -2.03 -13.26
C GLN A 72 -6.86 -2.01 -12.20
N SER A 73 -6.24 -3.17 -11.97
CA SER A 73 -4.91 -3.22 -11.37
C SER A 73 -3.97 -2.59 -12.39
N GLY A 74 -3.84 -1.26 -12.33
CA GLY A 74 -2.77 -0.56 -13.02
C GLY A 74 -1.47 -1.16 -12.50
N ALA A 75 -0.76 -1.89 -13.36
CA ALA A 75 0.63 -2.20 -13.13
C ALA A 75 1.32 -0.86 -12.86
N LEU A 76 1.81 -0.68 -11.64
CA LEU A 76 2.66 0.45 -11.29
C LEU A 76 3.92 0.32 -12.15
N ALA A 77 3.94 1.05 -13.27
CA ALA A 77 5.20 1.40 -13.90
C ALA A 77 5.91 2.32 -12.90
N VAL A 78 6.84 1.74 -12.14
CA VAL A 78 7.83 2.47 -11.36
C VAL A 78 8.60 3.34 -12.35
N THR A 79 8.14 4.58 -12.50
CA THR A 79 8.80 5.55 -13.35
C THR A 79 9.84 6.22 -12.47
N TRP A 80 11.09 5.77 -12.62
CA TRP A 80 12.24 6.43 -12.04
C TRP A 80 12.33 7.84 -12.62
N ILE A 81 11.85 8.84 -11.88
CA ILE A 81 12.25 10.22 -12.14
C ILE A 81 13.45 10.47 -11.24
N THR A 82 14.63 10.17 -11.77
CA THR A 82 15.85 10.80 -11.28
C THR A 82 15.75 12.29 -11.59
N ARG A 83 15.99 13.12 -10.59
CA ARG A 83 16.50 14.46 -10.80
C ARG A 83 17.92 14.52 -10.28
#